data_AF-A0A3D5WAV4-F1
#
_entry.id   AF-A0A3D5WAV4-F1
#
_cell.length_a   1.000
_cell.length_b   1.000
_cell.length_c   1.000
_cell.angle_alpha   90.00
_cell.angle_beta   90.00
_cell.angle_gamma   90.00
#
_symmetry.space_group_name_H-M   'P 1'
#
loop_
_entity.id
_entity.type
_entity.pdbx_description
1 polymer ?
#
loop_
_entity_poly.entity_id
_entity_poly.type
_entity_poly.pdbx_seq_one_letter_code
_entity_poly.pdbx_strand_id
1 'polypeptide(L)'
;MRTVETRIYQFDELSDKAKGKARDWYRESIADWDWWDFLYDDAQKIGMEIKDFDLCRRDISGKLTMTVRDCVKAIMEQHGKKTDTRKLADEYAVDLVTSRLLGEEQDEDDLDVSEAFRDDLLKIYLHLLQEEYDGMNSDEYIDEHIMANEYEFEADGSLF
;
A
#
# COMPACT_ATOMS: atom_id res chain seq x y z
N MET A 1 18.50 -19.67 43.78
CA MET A 1 18.39 -19.12 42.43
C MET A 1 18.31 -20.31 41.49
N ARG A 2 17.23 -20.46 40.71
CA ARG A 2 17.12 -21.50 39.68
C ARG A 2 17.43 -20.85 38.35
N THR A 3 18.44 -21.34 37.65
CA THR A 3 18.74 -20.99 36.26
C THR A 3 18.10 -22.05 35.37
N VAL A 4 17.37 -21.63 34.34
CA VAL A 4 16.86 -22.48 33.27
C VAL A 4 17.75 -22.20 32.06
N GLU A 5 18.33 -23.24 31.48
CA GLU A 5 19.08 -23.13 30.22
C GLU A 5 18.09 -23.35 29.07
N THR A 6 17.80 -22.29 28.32
CA THR A 6 16.99 -22.37 27.09
C THR A 6 17.92 -22.38 25.89
N ARG A 7 17.68 -23.29 24.94
CA ARG A 7 18.39 -23.32 23.65
C ARG A 7 17.64 -22.43 22.66
N ILE A 8 18.36 -21.46 22.13
CA ILE A 8 17.90 -20.56 21.08
C ILE A 8 18.46 -21.03 19.73
N TYR A 9 17.71 -20.76 18.67
CA TYR A 9 17.96 -21.22 17.31
C TYR A 9 17.76 -20.05 16.35
N GLN A 10 18.56 -20.02 15.29
CA GLN A 10 18.31 -19.14 14.15
C GLN A 10 17.27 -19.75 13.21
N PHE A 11 16.62 -18.94 12.38
CA PHE A 11 15.52 -19.39 11.53
C PHE A 11 15.87 -20.60 10.66
N ASP A 12 17.07 -20.63 10.08
CA ASP A 12 17.54 -21.75 9.25
C ASP A 12 17.73 -23.07 10.00
N GLU A 13 17.91 -23.01 11.32
CA GLU A 13 18.11 -24.18 12.18
C GLU A 13 16.78 -24.79 12.66
N LEU A 14 15.66 -24.09 12.43
CA LEU A 14 14.34 -24.55 12.79
C LEU A 14 13.83 -25.66 11.86
N SER A 15 13.04 -26.57 12.44
CA SER A 15 12.24 -27.52 11.65
C SER A 15 11.17 -26.82 10.82
N ASP A 16 10.69 -27.41 9.73
CA ASP A 16 9.65 -26.81 8.87
C ASP A 16 8.38 -26.39 9.65
N LYS A 17 8.01 -27.17 10.67
CA LYS A 17 6.88 -26.84 11.55
C LYS A 17 7.15 -25.60 12.41
N ALA A 18 8.38 -25.48 12.92
CA ALA A 18 8.80 -24.33 13.72
C ALA A 18 8.98 -23.07 12.84
N LYS A 19 9.47 -23.23 11.60
CA LYS A 19 9.49 -22.14 10.60
C LYS A 19 8.09 -21.62 10.31
N GLY A 20 7.10 -22.51 10.18
CA GLY A 20 5.68 -22.09 10.03
C GLY A 20 5.21 -21.20 11.17
N LYS A 21 5.50 -21.58 12.43
CA LYS A 21 5.15 -20.77 13.61
C LYS A 21 5.86 -19.41 13.65
N ALA A 22 7.15 -19.38 13.28
CA ALA A 22 7.92 -18.14 13.18
C ALA A 22 7.37 -17.20 12.09
N ARG A 23 6.96 -17.75 10.93
CA ARG A 23 6.28 -16.97 9.88
C ARG A 23 4.94 -16.43 10.35
N ASP A 24 4.12 -17.25 11.01
CA ASP A 24 2.82 -16.82 11.52
C ASP A 24 2.95 -15.67 12.52
N TRP A 25 3.94 -15.76 13.43
CA TRP A 25 4.30 -14.64 14.31
C TRP A 25 4.66 -13.38 13.52
N TYR A 26 5.49 -13.50 12.49
CA TYR A 26 5.87 -12.36 11.67
C TYR A 26 4.66 -11.74 10.95
N ARG A 27 3.76 -12.57 10.40
CA ARG A 27 2.51 -12.10 9.76
C ARG A 27 1.62 -11.32 10.70
N GLU A 28 1.46 -11.80 11.91
CA GLU A 28 0.70 -11.10 12.95
C GLU A 28 1.33 -9.72 13.24
N SER A 29 2.65 -9.62 13.19
CA SER A 29 3.36 -8.35 13.41
C SER A 29 3.27 -7.36 12.26
N ILE A 30 3.06 -7.80 11.01
CA ILE A 30 2.94 -6.90 9.83
C ILE A 30 1.81 -5.88 10.03
N ALA A 31 0.72 -6.28 10.68
CA ALA A 31 -0.43 -5.40 10.93
C ALA A 31 -0.09 -4.22 11.88
N ASP A 32 0.92 -4.37 12.72
CA ASP A 32 1.39 -3.31 13.63
C ASP A 32 2.37 -2.35 12.95
N TRP A 33 2.78 -2.64 11.71
CA TRP A 33 3.75 -1.83 10.99
C TRP A 33 3.03 -0.82 10.11
N ASP A 34 3.54 0.40 10.05
CA ASP A 34 3.03 1.45 9.15
C ASP A 34 3.49 1.22 7.70
N TRP A 35 3.32 -0.01 7.19
CA TRP A 35 3.77 -0.39 5.86
C TRP A 35 3.07 0.39 4.75
N TRP A 36 1.86 0.91 5.00
CA TRP A 36 1.10 1.74 4.07
C TRP A 36 1.56 3.21 4.02
N ASP A 37 2.43 3.66 4.94
CA ASP A 37 2.78 5.08 5.13
C ASP A 37 3.37 5.71 3.86
N PHE A 38 4.21 4.96 3.13
CA PHE A 38 4.80 5.47 1.89
C PHE A 38 3.77 5.71 0.78
N LEU A 39 2.68 4.92 0.72
CA LEU A 39 1.57 5.11 -0.23
C LEU A 39 0.68 6.28 0.20
N TYR A 40 0.53 6.50 1.51
CA TYR A 40 -0.18 7.66 2.05
C TYR A 40 0.58 8.95 1.74
N ASP A 41 1.89 8.95 1.93
CA ASP A 41 2.77 10.05 1.57
C ASP A 41 2.71 10.36 0.06
N ASP A 42 2.71 9.33 -0.78
CA ASP A 42 2.55 9.48 -2.23
C ASP A 42 1.19 10.09 -2.59
N ALA A 43 0.09 9.54 -2.05
CA ALA A 43 -1.25 10.06 -2.25
C ALA A 43 -1.36 11.54 -1.84
N GLN A 44 -0.82 11.91 -0.67
CA GLN A 44 -0.87 13.29 -0.19
C GLN A 44 -0.15 14.25 -1.13
N LYS A 45 1.00 13.85 -1.69
CA LYS A 45 1.78 14.71 -2.60
C LYS A 45 1.05 15.01 -3.90
N ILE A 46 0.14 14.14 -4.33
CA ILE A 46 -0.70 14.36 -5.51
C ILE A 46 -2.08 14.93 -5.19
N GLY A 47 -2.33 15.28 -3.93
CA GLY A 47 -3.59 15.88 -3.51
C GLY A 47 -4.71 14.91 -3.17
N MET A 48 -4.38 13.65 -2.88
CA MET A 48 -5.31 12.65 -2.36
C MET A 48 -5.03 12.39 -0.87
N GLU A 49 -6.04 12.56 -0.02
CA GLU A 49 -5.97 12.18 1.40
C GLU A 49 -6.72 10.87 1.59
N ILE A 50 -5.99 9.77 1.81
CA ILE A 50 -6.57 8.47 2.21
C ILE A 50 -6.91 8.55 3.70
N LYS A 51 -8.15 8.22 4.05
CA LYS A 51 -8.65 8.23 5.42
C LYS A 51 -8.58 6.86 6.08
N ASP A 52 -9.03 5.84 5.35
CA ASP A 52 -9.16 4.48 5.87
C ASP A 52 -9.17 3.51 4.69
N PHE A 53 -8.69 2.28 4.90
CA PHE A 53 -8.79 1.21 3.93
C PHE A 53 -9.04 -0.14 4.64
N ASP A 54 -9.77 -1.02 3.96
CA ASP A 54 -10.04 -2.39 4.38
C ASP A 54 -9.71 -3.31 3.20
N LEU A 55 -8.55 -3.97 3.28
CA LEU A 55 -8.10 -4.92 2.25
C LEU A 55 -8.99 -6.17 2.18
N CYS A 56 -9.55 -6.61 3.31
CA CYS A 56 -10.44 -7.77 3.35
C CYS A 56 -11.76 -7.50 2.60
N ARG A 57 -12.31 -6.30 2.73
CA ARG A 57 -13.52 -5.87 2.02
C ARG A 57 -13.23 -5.23 0.66
N ARG A 58 -11.97 -4.95 0.38
CA ARG A 58 -11.52 -4.19 -0.80
C ARG A 58 -12.20 -2.82 -0.86
N ASP A 59 -12.22 -2.17 0.30
CA ASP A 59 -12.80 -0.84 0.47
C ASP A 59 -11.70 0.17 0.81
N ILE A 60 -11.85 1.39 0.32
CA ILE A 60 -10.93 2.48 0.62
C ILE A 60 -11.72 3.78 0.61
N SER A 61 -11.39 4.65 1.56
CA SER A 61 -12.02 5.96 1.68
C SER A 61 -10.97 7.06 1.69
N GLY A 62 -11.31 8.15 1.02
CA GLY A 62 -10.43 9.30 0.93
C GLY A 62 -11.13 10.50 0.34
N LYS A 63 -10.41 11.61 0.20
CA LYS A 63 -10.91 12.83 -0.41
C LYS A 63 -9.79 13.51 -1.19
N LEU A 64 -10.17 14.24 -2.22
CA LEU A 64 -9.26 15.16 -2.90
C LEU A 64 -9.10 16.42 -2.04
N THR A 65 -7.87 16.91 -1.93
CA THR A 65 -7.53 18.17 -1.24
C THR A 65 -7.37 19.33 -2.20
N MET A 66 -7.25 19.05 -3.49
CA MET A 66 -7.13 20.02 -4.59
C MET A 66 -8.03 19.63 -5.77
N THR A 67 -8.06 20.48 -6.80
CA THR A 67 -8.87 20.25 -8.01
C THR A 67 -8.37 19.05 -8.80
N VAL A 68 -9.24 18.41 -9.60
CA VAL A 68 -8.85 17.30 -10.49
C VAL A 68 -7.69 17.70 -11.40
N ARG A 69 -7.70 18.93 -11.92
CA ARG A 69 -6.63 19.44 -12.79
C ARG A 69 -5.29 19.49 -12.09
N ASP A 70 -5.25 20.01 -10.86
CA ASP A 70 -4.02 20.11 -10.08
C ASP A 70 -3.52 18.71 -9.67
N CYS A 71 -4.43 17.80 -9.29
CA CYS A 71 -4.10 16.39 -9.02
C CYS A 71 -3.46 15.73 -10.25
N VAL A 72 -4.11 15.84 -11.42
CA VAL A 72 -3.61 15.31 -12.69
C VAL A 72 -2.22 15.87 -12.97
N LYS A 73 -2.03 17.18 -12.84
CA LYS A 73 -0.71 17.80 -13.04
C LYS A 73 0.33 17.28 -12.05
N ALA A 74 -0.01 17.13 -10.77
CA ALA A 74 0.88 16.61 -9.74
C ALA A 74 1.30 15.16 -10.04
N ILE A 75 0.34 14.29 -10.37
CA ILE A 75 0.61 12.92 -10.85
C ILE A 75 1.55 12.95 -12.06
N MET A 76 1.31 13.90 -12.98
CA MET A 76 2.11 14.01 -14.17
C MET A 76 3.57 14.44 -13.92
N GLU A 77 3.82 15.20 -12.86
CA GLU A 77 5.17 15.67 -12.51
C GLU A 77 5.93 14.67 -11.63
N GLN A 78 5.21 13.97 -10.74
CA GLN A 78 5.81 13.15 -9.69
C GLN A 78 5.90 11.67 -10.06
N HIS A 79 4.90 11.12 -10.76
CA HIS A 79 4.81 9.69 -10.99
C HIS A 79 5.53 9.25 -12.27
N GLY A 80 6.12 8.06 -12.21
CA GLY A 80 6.78 7.44 -13.36
C GLY A 80 5.78 7.13 -14.49
N LYS A 81 6.22 7.26 -15.74
CA LYS A 81 5.39 7.08 -16.96
C LYS A 81 4.69 5.71 -17.10
N LYS A 82 5.08 4.71 -16.30
CA LYS A 82 4.53 3.35 -16.36
C LYS A 82 3.51 3.06 -15.26
N THR A 83 3.29 4.00 -14.33
CA THR A 83 2.37 3.82 -13.20
C THR A 83 0.91 3.88 -13.67
N ASP A 84 0.01 3.16 -13.01
CA ASP A 84 -1.42 3.15 -13.36
C ASP A 84 -2.09 4.47 -13.00
N THR A 85 -1.64 5.12 -11.91
CA THR A 85 -2.03 6.49 -11.56
C THR A 85 -1.74 7.48 -12.69
N ARG A 86 -0.61 7.32 -13.41
CA ARG A 86 -0.30 8.16 -14.57
C ARG A 86 -1.21 7.89 -15.77
N LYS A 87 -1.59 6.64 -16.02
CA LYS A 87 -2.54 6.31 -17.10
C LYS A 87 -3.89 6.96 -16.85
N LEU A 88 -4.39 6.90 -15.62
CA LEU A 88 -5.61 7.59 -15.20
C LEU A 88 -5.49 9.11 -15.43
N ALA A 89 -4.37 9.70 -15.03
CA ALA A 89 -4.12 11.13 -15.24
C ALA A 89 -4.09 11.52 -16.73
N ASP A 90 -3.51 10.68 -17.59
CA ASP A 90 -3.50 10.93 -19.04
C ASP A 90 -4.91 10.83 -19.66
N GLU A 91 -5.74 9.89 -19.19
CA GLU A 91 -7.14 9.74 -19.62
C GLU A 91 -7.98 10.98 -19.27
N TYR A 92 -7.97 11.38 -18.00
CA TYR A 92 -8.71 12.55 -17.54
C TYR A 92 -8.14 13.86 -18.11
N ALA A 93 -6.84 13.94 -18.42
CA ALA A 93 -6.27 15.10 -19.11
C ALA A 93 -6.82 15.27 -20.53
N VAL A 94 -7.03 14.17 -21.26
CA VAL A 94 -7.64 14.22 -22.61
C VAL A 94 -9.09 14.66 -22.51
N ASP A 95 -9.83 14.15 -21.53
CA ASP A 95 -11.22 14.51 -21.30
C ASP A 95 -11.36 16.02 -21.01
N LEU A 96 -10.59 16.53 -20.05
CA LEU A 96 -10.55 17.96 -19.70
C LEU A 96 -10.22 18.88 -20.88
N VAL A 97 -9.33 18.45 -21.79
CA VAL A 97 -9.00 19.21 -23.01
C VAL A 97 -10.12 19.12 -24.03
N THR A 98 -10.76 17.97 -24.16
CA THR A 98 -11.82 17.71 -25.14
C THR A 98 -13.07 18.51 -24.81
N SER A 99 -13.54 18.46 -23.56
CA SER A 99 -14.69 19.26 -23.09
C SER A 99 -14.48 20.75 -23.33
N ARG A 100 -13.26 21.25 -23.02
CA ARG A 100 -12.86 22.64 -23.28
C ARG A 100 -12.90 23.01 -24.75
N LEU A 101 -12.46 22.12 -25.66
CA LEU A 101 -12.46 22.36 -27.10
C LEU A 101 -13.87 22.32 -27.71
N LEU A 102 -14.76 21.50 -27.16
CA LEU A 102 -16.16 21.40 -27.59
C LEU A 102 -17.04 22.54 -27.07
N GLY A 103 -16.49 23.43 -26.23
CA GLY A 103 -17.22 24.56 -25.66
C GLY A 103 -18.23 24.15 -24.61
N GLU A 104 -18.09 22.95 -24.05
CA GLU A 104 -18.81 22.54 -22.86
C GLU A 104 -18.18 23.29 -21.69
N GLU A 105 -18.92 24.24 -21.09
CA GLU A 105 -18.54 24.86 -19.82
C GLU A 105 -18.70 23.79 -18.74
N GLN A 106 -17.69 22.92 -18.63
CA GLN A 106 -17.55 22.05 -17.47
C GLN A 106 -16.93 22.92 -16.38
N ASP A 107 -17.73 23.23 -15.36
CA ASP A 107 -17.21 23.91 -14.17
C ASP A 107 -16.01 23.12 -13.64
N GLU A 108 -14.92 23.80 -13.28
CA GLU A 108 -13.72 23.14 -12.72
C GLU A 108 -14.03 22.36 -11.42
N ASP A 109 -15.19 22.62 -10.82
CA ASP A 109 -15.78 21.96 -9.66
C ASP A 109 -17.02 21.11 -10.02
N ASP A 110 -17.06 20.52 -11.23
CA ASP A 110 -18.06 19.49 -11.54
C ASP A 110 -17.90 18.34 -10.52
N LEU A 111 -18.86 18.27 -9.60
CA LEU A 111 -18.83 17.34 -8.48
C LEU A 111 -18.83 15.90 -8.98
N ASP A 112 -19.56 15.59 -10.04
CA ASP A 112 -19.66 14.23 -10.56
C ASP A 112 -18.32 13.76 -11.16
N VAL A 113 -17.62 14.65 -11.87
CA VAL A 113 -16.27 14.38 -12.41
C VAL A 113 -15.24 14.24 -11.29
N SER A 114 -15.32 15.10 -10.27
CA SER A 114 -14.42 15.06 -9.12
C SER A 114 -14.60 13.78 -8.29
N GLU A 115 -15.84 13.32 -8.12
CA GLU A 115 -16.14 12.06 -7.44
C GLU A 115 -15.69 10.86 -8.26
N ALA A 116 -15.92 10.84 -9.58
CA ALA A 116 -15.45 9.78 -10.46
C ALA A 116 -13.92 9.65 -10.44
N PHE A 117 -13.20 10.77 -10.62
CA PHE A 117 -11.75 10.79 -10.57
C PHE A 117 -11.22 10.32 -9.20
N ARG A 118 -11.83 10.80 -8.11
CA ARG A 118 -11.48 10.38 -6.74
C ARG A 118 -11.63 8.87 -6.60
N ASP A 119 -12.78 8.32 -6.97
CA ASP A 119 -13.09 6.92 -6.77
C ASP A 119 -12.20 6.00 -7.63
N ASP A 120 -11.87 6.42 -8.85
CA ASP A 120 -10.93 5.67 -9.70
C ASP A 120 -9.50 5.74 -9.16
N LEU A 121 -9.05 6.89 -8.71
CA LEU A 121 -7.73 7.05 -8.09
C LEU A 121 -7.62 6.22 -6.81
N LEU A 122 -8.66 6.22 -5.97
CA LEU A 122 -8.74 5.40 -4.75
C LEU A 122 -8.66 3.90 -5.08
N LYS A 123 -9.35 3.42 -6.12
CA LYS A 123 -9.24 2.01 -6.55
C LYS A 123 -7.81 1.63 -6.96
N ILE A 124 -7.08 2.55 -7.60
CA ILE A 124 -5.67 2.31 -7.95
C ILE A 124 -4.83 2.20 -6.68
N TYR A 125 -4.99 3.10 -5.72
CA TYR A 125 -4.28 3.01 -4.44
C TYR A 125 -4.64 1.74 -3.66
N LEU A 126 -5.89 1.31 -3.66
CA LEU A 126 -6.30 0.04 -3.07
C LEU A 126 -5.60 -1.14 -3.73
N HIS A 127 -5.44 -1.13 -5.05
CA HIS A 127 -4.71 -2.18 -5.75
C HIS A 127 -3.24 -2.21 -5.32
N LEU A 128 -2.58 -1.05 -5.27
CA LEU A 128 -1.19 -0.93 -4.85
C LEU A 128 -0.98 -1.39 -3.39
N LEU A 129 -1.89 -1.00 -2.49
CA LEU A 129 -1.89 -1.45 -1.09
C LEU A 129 -2.02 -2.97 -1.01
N GLN A 130 -2.88 -3.58 -1.83
CA GLN A 130 -3.05 -5.03 -1.87
C GLN A 130 -1.79 -5.74 -2.39
N GLU A 131 -1.18 -5.23 -3.47
CA GLU A 131 0.04 -5.83 -4.03
C GLU A 131 1.19 -5.81 -3.03
N GLU A 132 1.37 -4.70 -2.31
CA GLU A 132 2.41 -4.63 -1.28
C GLU A 132 2.10 -5.50 -0.06
N TYR A 133 0.85 -5.52 0.40
CA TYR A 133 0.47 -6.41 1.49
C TYR A 133 0.73 -7.89 1.12
N ASP A 134 0.35 -8.30 -0.09
CA ASP A 134 0.57 -9.67 -0.57
C ASP A 134 2.05 -9.99 -0.74
N GLY A 135 2.85 -9.02 -1.22
CA GLY A 135 4.30 -9.14 -1.35
C GLY A 135 4.98 -9.33 0.02
N MET A 136 4.63 -8.50 1.00
CA MET A 136 5.17 -8.57 2.35
C MET A 136 4.71 -9.81 3.13
N ASN A 137 3.54 -10.35 2.79
CA ASN A 137 2.97 -11.53 3.44
C ASN A 137 3.41 -12.87 2.80
N SER A 138 4.19 -12.81 1.71
CA SER A 138 4.75 -13.99 1.05
C SER A 138 5.75 -14.73 1.95
N ASP A 139 5.79 -16.06 1.87
CA ASP A 139 6.74 -16.87 2.65
C ASP A 139 8.19 -16.46 2.35
N GLU A 140 8.50 -16.17 1.09
CA GLU A 140 9.85 -15.78 0.66
C GLU A 140 10.30 -14.46 1.29
N TYR A 141 9.46 -13.42 1.25
CA TYR A 141 9.79 -12.13 1.86
C TYR A 141 9.95 -12.24 3.37
N ILE A 142 9.03 -12.98 4.02
CA ILE A 142 9.06 -13.21 5.47
C ILE A 142 10.35 -13.94 5.87
N ASP A 143 10.73 -14.99 5.14
CA ASP A 143 11.96 -15.73 5.41
C ASP A 143 13.19 -14.82 5.30
N GLU A 144 13.29 -14.06 4.21
CA GLU A 144 14.39 -13.11 4.00
C GLU A 144 14.47 -12.06 5.11
N HIS A 145 13.33 -11.50 5.51
CA HIS A 145 13.28 -10.51 6.58
C HIS A 145 13.60 -11.10 7.96
N ILE A 146 13.09 -12.29 8.28
CA ILE A 146 13.40 -12.94 9.55
C ILE A 146 14.90 -13.19 9.66
N MET A 147 15.52 -13.71 8.58
CA MET A 147 16.96 -13.96 8.53
C MET A 147 17.78 -12.65 8.58
N ALA A 148 17.37 -11.61 7.86
CA ALA A 148 18.07 -10.34 7.83
C ALA A 148 18.06 -9.60 9.18
N ASN A 149 17.02 -9.80 9.99
CA ASN A 149 16.91 -9.24 11.33
C ASN A 149 17.50 -10.14 12.43
N GLU A 150 18.05 -11.31 12.07
CA GLU A 150 18.71 -12.27 12.98
C GLU A 150 17.84 -12.67 14.20
N TYR A 151 16.51 -12.76 14.02
CA TYR A 151 15.60 -13.13 15.10
C TYR A 151 15.93 -14.51 15.68
N GLU A 152 15.87 -14.59 17.01
CA GLU A 152 16.16 -15.81 17.75
C GLU A 152 14.85 -16.49 18.17
N PHE A 153 14.81 -17.81 18.00
CA PHE A 153 13.62 -18.62 18.27
C PHE A 153 13.92 -19.77 19.24
N GLU A 154 12.91 -20.18 19.99
CA GLU A 154 12.93 -21.47 20.69
C GLU A 154 12.76 -22.63 19.69
N ALA A 155 13.07 -23.86 20.13
CA ALA A 155 13.00 -25.06 19.28
C ALA A 155 11.63 -25.31 18.64
N ASP A 156 10.55 -24.75 19.20
CA ASP A 156 9.19 -24.88 18.68
C ASP A 156 8.79 -23.77 17.69
N GLY A 157 9.66 -22.77 17.45
CA GLY A 157 9.44 -21.64 16.56
C GLY A 157 8.85 -20.40 17.23
N SER A 158 8.72 -20.37 18.56
CA SER A 158 8.35 -19.16 19.30
C SER A 158 9.51 -18.17 19.31
N LEU A 159 9.22 -16.87 19.16
CA LEU A 159 10.23 -15.82 19.34
C LEU A 159 10.74 -15.82 20.80
N PHE A 160 12.05 -15.70 20.98
CA PHE A 160 12.72 -15.64 22.29
C PHE A 160 12.81 -14.21 22.85
#